data_AF-A0A7S7LFA5-F1
#
_entry.id   AF-A0A7S7LFA5-F1
#
_cell.length_a   1.000
_cell.length_b   1.000
_cell.length_c   1.000
_cell.angle_alpha   90.00
_cell.angle_beta   90.00
_cell.angle_gamma   90.00
#
_symmetry.space_group_name_H-M   'P 1'
#
loop_
_entity.id
_entity.type
_entity.pdbx_description
1 polymer ?
#
loop_
_entity_poly.entity_id
_entity_poly.type
_entity_poly.pdbx_seq_one_letter_code
_entity_poly.pdbx_strand_id
1 'polypeptide(L)'
;MSINPELFNLRETGELIPSLLRDEYMLMSRKSVKFGLDDVNERFKGHGDVFVTNKRVILIRSKLSTNALSNFVSLCIPLKNVYNLEFKQPVLLASYLEGFVKPCNNSTYPLSGNSKWWISFHKGGCATFVRSFYKIYLKATKDSITEEDLGDEYDRRNSSNIAYIDKTDPTVIYIQE
;
A
#
# COMPACT_ATOMS: atom_id res chain seq x y z
N MET A 1 1.66 -3.88 -12.63
CA MET A 1 0.98 -4.47 -11.45
C MET A 1 0.66 -5.93 -11.75
N SER A 2 0.38 -6.73 -10.73
CA SER A 2 0.12 -8.16 -10.91
C SER A 2 -0.83 -8.71 -9.85
N ILE A 3 -1.45 -9.85 -10.15
CA ILE A 3 -2.12 -10.68 -9.15
C ILE A 3 -1.13 -11.71 -8.60
N ASN A 4 -1.38 -12.17 -7.37
CA ASN A 4 -0.70 -13.27 -6.71
C ASN A 4 0.84 -13.25 -6.88
N PRO A 5 1.55 -12.17 -6.48
CA PRO A 5 3.00 -12.23 -6.34
C PRO A 5 3.41 -13.39 -5.42
N GLU A 6 4.67 -13.80 -5.49
CA GLU A 6 5.21 -14.81 -4.58
C GLU A 6 5.11 -14.34 -3.11
N LEU A 7 4.59 -15.22 -2.26
CA LEU A 7 4.39 -14.99 -0.83
C LEU A 7 5.03 -16.15 -0.05
N PHE A 8 5.54 -15.86 1.14
CA PHE A 8 5.90 -16.88 2.13
C PHE A 8 4.77 -17.10 3.11
N ASN A 9 4.65 -18.34 3.57
CA ASN A 9 3.81 -18.69 4.70
C ASN A 9 4.70 -18.80 5.95
N LEU A 10 4.47 -17.91 6.92
CA LEU A 10 5.13 -17.97 8.22
C LEU A 10 4.70 -19.24 8.94
N ARG A 11 5.62 -20.19 9.11
CA ARG A 11 5.34 -21.53 9.66
C ARG A 11 4.66 -21.48 11.03
N GLU A 12 5.03 -20.50 11.85
CA GLU A 12 4.54 -20.34 13.23
C GLU A 12 3.09 -19.84 13.29
N THR A 13 2.71 -18.92 12.40
CA THR A 13 1.42 -18.21 12.47
C THR A 13 0.46 -18.59 11.34
N GLY A 14 0.95 -19.22 10.27
CA GLY A 14 0.19 -19.46 9.05
C GLY A 14 -0.08 -18.19 8.22
N GLU A 15 0.51 -17.05 8.61
CA GLU A 15 0.34 -15.74 7.99
C GLU A 15 1.11 -15.67 6.67
N LEU A 16 0.49 -15.06 5.67
CA LEU A 16 1.13 -14.82 4.38
C LEU A 16 1.86 -13.48 4.42
N ILE A 17 3.14 -13.49 4.06
CA ILE A 17 3.97 -12.30 3.94
C ILE A 17 4.60 -12.22 2.54
N PRO A 18 4.93 -11.03 2.02
CA PRO A 18 5.57 -10.91 0.71
C PRO A 18 6.94 -11.59 0.66
N SER A 19 7.20 -12.34 -0.42
CA SER A 19 8.57 -12.70 -0.80
C SER A 19 9.24 -11.48 -1.42
N LEU A 20 10.37 -11.07 -0.87
CA LEU A 20 11.10 -9.86 -1.27
C LEU A 20 12.03 -10.16 -2.45
N LEU A 21 12.03 -9.27 -3.45
CA LEU A 21 12.96 -9.30 -4.56
C LEU A 21 14.36 -8.87 -4.11
N ARG A 22 15.37 -9.08 -4.97
CA ARG A 22 16.72 -8.55 -4.74
C ARG A 22 16.66 -7.03 -4.50
N ASP A 23 17.36 -6.56 -3.47
CA ASP A 23 17.39 -5.15 -3.03
C ASP A 23 16.00 -4.58 -2.68
N GLU A 24 15.05 -5.45 -2.35
CA GLU A 24 13.75 -5.09 -1.82
C GLU A 24 13.71 -5.34 -0.31
N TYR A 25 13.14 -4.41 0.44
CA TYR A 25 12.97 -4.52 1.87
C TYR A 25 11.63 -3.96 2.34
N MET A 26 11.11 -4.58 3.39
CA MET A 26 9.86 -4.16 4.03
C MET A 26 10.07 -2.83 4.75
N LEU A 27 9.13 -1.90 4.59
CA LEU A 27 9.17 -0.58 5.23
C LEU A 27 8.01 -0.38 6.19
N MET A 28 6.82 -0.85 5.82
CA MET A 28 5.66 -0.77 6.69
C MET A 28 4.63 -1.84 6.37
N SER A 29 3.82 -2.18 7.35
CA SER A 29 2.63 -3.02 7.16
C SER A 29 1.46 -2.46 7.95
N ARG A 30 0.25 -2.83 7.55
CA ARG A 30 -0.96 -2.49 8.28
C ARG A 30 -2.00 -3.57 8.09
N LYS A 31 -2.53 -4.03 9.23
CA LYS A 31 -3.59 -5.04 9.24
C LYS A 31 -4.98 -4.43 9.06
N SER A 32 -5.93 -5.27 8.64
CA SER A 32 -7.38 -4.96 8.66
C SER A 32 -7.78 -3.73 7.82
N VAL A 33 -7.31 -3.68 6.58
CA VAL A 33 -7.73 -2.70 5.56
C VAL A 33 -8.70 -3.34 4.57
N LYS A 34 -9.64 -2.55 4.04
CA LYS A 34 -10.33 -2.92 2.80
C LYS A 34 -9.54 -2.36 1.64
N PHE A 35 -9.51 -3.06 0.53
CA PHE A 35 -8.78 -2.60 -0.64
C PHE A 35 -9.43 -3.07 -1.93
N GLY A 36 -9.03 -2.44 -3.03
CA GLY A 36 -9.40 -2.91 -4.35
C GLY A 36 -8.49 -2.39 -5.45
N LEU A 37 -8.65 -3.02 -6.60
CA LEU A 37 -8.02 -2.67 -7.85
C LEU A 37 -9.04 -2.91 -8.97
N ASP A 38 -9.36 -1.86 -9.70
CA ASP A 38 -10.27 -1.91 -10.84
C ASP A 38 -9.42 -1.86 -12.12
N ASP A 39 -9.23 -3.03 -12.74
CA ASP A 39 -8.60 -3.18 -14.05
C ASP A 39 -9.64 -3.15 -15.17
N VAL A 40 -9.18 -3.03 -16.41
CA VAL A 40 -10.02 -2.93 -17.62
C VAL A 40 -11.01 -4.09 -17.71
N ASN A 41 -10.56 -5.31 -17.40
CA ASN A 41 -11.35 -6.52 -17.58
C ASN A 41 -11.92 -7.07 -16.27
N GLU A 42 -11.37 -6.66 -15.12
CA GLU A 42 -11.63 -7.34 -13.87
C GLU A 42 -11.53 -6.40 -12.67
N ARG A 43 -12.35 -6.65 -11.65
CA ARG A 43 -12.37 -5.88 -10.40
C ARG A 43 -12.00 -6.78 -9.24
N PHE A 44 -10.95 -6.39 -8.53
CA PHE A 44 -10.42 -7.10 -7.38
C PHE A 44 -10.82 -6.32 -6.12
N LYS A 45 -11.47 -6.96 -5.16
CA LYS A 45 -11.82 -6.36 -3.86
C LYS A 45 -11.53 -7.34 -2.74
N GLY A 46 -11.02 -6.82 -1.64
CA GLY A 46 -10.61 -7.64 -0.52
C GLY A 46 -10.64 -6.91 0.82
N HIS A 47 -10.64 -7.71 1.88
CA HIS A 47 -10.31 -7.28 3.23
C HIS A 47 -9.11 -8.11 3.70
N GLY A 48 -8.14 -7.45 4.31
CA GLY A 48 -6.92 -8.09 4.76
C GLY A 48 -5.85 -7.08 5.10
N ASP A 49 -4.61 -7.37 4.70
CA ASP A 49 -3.44 -6.65 5.17
C ASP A 49 -2.70 -6.01 3.99
N VAL A 50 -2.09 -4.86 4.25
CA VAL A 50 -1.21 -4.17 3.31
C VAL A 50 0.21 -4.23 3.81
N PHE A 51 1.13 -4.53 2.90
CA PHE A 51 2.57 -4.46 3.08
C PHE A 51 3.14 -3.48 2.07
N VAL A 52 4.10 -2.66 2.49
CA VAL A 52 4.76 -1.68 1.64
C VAL A 52 6.26 -1.88 1.76
N THR A 53 6.89 -2.04 0.61
CA THR A 53 8.34 -2.13 0.47
C THR A 53 8.88 -0.84 -0.14
N ASN A 54 10.20 -0.75 -0.29
CA ASN A 54 10.83 0.30 -1.09
C ASN A 54 10.46 0.26 -2.60
N LYS A 55 9.80 -0.80 -3.09
CA LYS A 55 9.50 -0.97 -4.53
C LYS A 55 8.01 -1.08 -4.86
N ARG A 56 7.19 -1.61 -3.96
CA ARG A 56 5.79 -1.95 -4.25
C ARG A 56 4.91 -1.98 -3.00
N VAL A 57 3.61 -1.87 -3.24
CA VAL A 57 2.55 -2.18 -2.29
C VAL A 57 2.04 -3.58 -2.59
N ILE A 58 1.88 -4.40 -1.56
CA ILE A 58 1.32 -5.74 -1.66
C ILE A 58 0.06 -5.79 -0.78
N LEU A 59 -1.06 -6.13 -1.38
CA LEU A 59 -2.36 -6.26 -0.71
C LEU A 59 -2.69 -7.74 -0.59
N ILE A 60 -2.83 -8.26 0.61
CA ILE A 60 -3.06 -9.69 0.87
C ILE A 60 -4.42 -9.86 1.49
N ARG A 61 -5.27 -10.71 0.90
CA ARG A 61 -6.59 -11.02 1.47
C ARG A 61 -6.46 -11.89 2.70
N SER A 62 -7.27 -11.59 3.71
CA SER A 62 -7.43 -12.48 4.86
C SER A 62 -8.22 -13.72 4.44
N LYS A 63 -7.74 -14.91 4.87
CA LYS A 63 -8.44 -16.20 4.70
C LYS A 63 -9.85 -16.19 5.30
N LEU A 64 -10.11 -15.35 6.31
CA LEU A 64 -11.43 -15.23 6.95
C LEU A 64 -12.45 -14.47 6.07
N SER A 65 -11.98 -13.71 5.07
CA SER A 65 -12.83 -12.92 4.17
C SER A 65 -13.07 -13.61 2.83
N THR A 66 -12.63 -14.86 2.66
CA THR A 66 -12.75 -15.57 1.38
C THR A 66 -14.12 -16.22 1.23
N ASN A 67 -15.01 -15.58 0.48
CA ASN A 67 -15.95 -16.35 -0.33
C ASN A 67 -15.11 -17.21 -1.28
N ALA A 68 -15.35 -18.52 -1.29
CA ALA A 68 -14.53 -19.55 -1.95
C ALA A 68 -14.36 -19.41 -3.48
N LEU A 69 -14.93 -18.36 -4.09
CA LEU A 69 -14.98 -18.11 -5.54
C LEU A 69 -14.08 -16.95 -6.01
N SER A 70 -13.23 -16.40 -5.16
CA SER A 70 -12.40 -15.27 -5.57
C SER A 70 -11.13 -15.74 -6.28
N ASN A 71 -10.97 -15.23 -7.50
CA ASN A 71 -9.87 -15.36 -8.45
C ASN A 71 -8.48 -14.89 -7.98
N PHE A 72 -8.33 -14.33 -6.77
CA PHE A 72 -7.05 -13.83 -6.29
C PHE A 72 -6.87 -13.93 -4.76
N VAL A 73 -5.62 -14.07 -4.35
CA VAL A 73 -5.15 -14.05 -2.96
C VAL A 73 -4.52 -12.70 -2.63
N SER A 74 -3.75 -12.15 -3.57
CA SER A 74 -3.03 -10.89 -3.35
C SER A 74 -2.86 -10.07 -4.62
N LEU A 75 -2.58 -8.79 -4.44
CA LEU A 75 -2.31 -7.81 -5.50
C LEU A 75 -0.96 -7.15 -5.26
N CYS A 76 -0.25 -6.82 -6.34
CA CYS A 76 1.04 -6.16 -6.33
C CYS A 76 0.97 -4.87 -7.15
N ILE A 77 1.24 -3.73 -6.51
CA ILE A 77 1.21 -2.39 -7.10
C ILE A 77 2.62 -1.80 -7.04
N PRO A 78 3.36 -1.73 -8.17
CA PRO A 78 4.70 -1.14 -8.21
C PRO A 78 4.64 0.37 -7.97
N LEU A 79 5.37 0.88 -6.96
CA LEU A 79 5.30 2.28 -6.55
C LEU A 79 5.73 3.24 -7.67
N LYS A 80 6.77 2.89 -8.42
CA LYS A 80 7.26 3.69 -9.56
C LYS A 80 6.23 3.86 -10.69
N ASN A 81 5.21 3.01 -10.73
CA ASN A 81 4.15 3.05 -11.73
C ASN A 81 2.89 3.78 -11.22
N VAL A 82 2.87 4.21 -9.95
CA VAL A 82 1.72 4.89 -9.33
C VAL A 82 1.74 6.37 -9.67
N TYR A 83 0.56 6.91 -9.99
CA TYR A 83 0.34 8.33 -10.28
C TYR A 83 -1.01 8.80 -9.74
N ASN A 84 -1.18 10.12 -9.61
CA ASN A 84 -2.37 10.77 -9.04
C ASN A 84 -2.78 10.16 -7.69
N LEU A 85 -1.80 10.01 -6.79
CA LEU A 85 -2.03 9.54 -5.42
C LEU A 85 -2.80 10.60 -4.63
N GLU A 86 -3.91 10.21 -4.02
CA GLU A 86 -4.77 11.10 -3.25
C GLU A 86 -5.23 10.43 -1.95
N PHE A 87 -5.27 11.20 -0.86
CA PHE A 87 -5.86 10.77 0.41
C PHE A 87 -7.17 11.52 0.65
N LYS A 88 -8.24 10.77 0.97
CA LYS A 88 -9.58 11.31 1.18
C LYS A 88 -10.06 10.99 2.59
N GLN A 89 -10.61 12.01 3.25
CA GLN A 89 -11.19 11.92 4.59
C GLN A 89 -12.65 12.39 4.59
N PRO A 90 -13.59 11.56 4.10
CA PRO A 90 -15.00 11.89 4.18
C PRO A 90 -15.46 11.95 5.65
N VAL A 91 -16.41 12.83 5.96
CA VAL A 91 -16.90 13.01 7.35
C VAL A 91 -17.61 11.77 7.90
N LEU A 92 -18.29 11.01 7.04
CA LEU A 92 -19.16 9.89 7.43
C LEU A 92 -18.69 8.52 6.93
N LEU A 93 -17.55 8.46 6.24
CA LEU A 93 -17.00 7.21 5.69
C LEU A 93 -15.56 7.02 6.16
N ALA A 94 -15.08 5.78 6.07
CA ALA A 94 -13.68 5.48 6.32
C ALA A 94 -12.78 6.34 5.42
N SER A 95 -11.70 6.86 6.00
CA SER A 95 -10.66 7.51 5.22
C SER A 95 -9.99 6.48 4.30
N TYR A 96 -9.58 6.91 3.11
CA TYR A 96 -8.96 6.02 2.14
C TYR A 96 -7.89 6.73 1.34
N LEU A 97 -6.91 5.93 0.90
CA LEU A 97 -5.87 6.31 -0.04
C LEU A 97 -6.23 5.70 -1.39
N GLU A 98 -6.15 6.47 -2.46
CA GLU A 98 -6.36 5.97 -3.82
C GLU A 98 -5.35 6.53 -4.80
N GLY A 99 -5.24 5.87 -5.94
CA GLY A 99 -4.45 6.36 -7.05
C GLY A 99 -4.64 5.50 -8.28
N PHE A 100 -3.83 5.78 -9.29
CA PHE A 100 -3.77 4.98 -10.50
C PHE A 100 -2.41 4.32 -10.62
N VAL A 101 -2.36 3.21 -11.36
CA VAL A 101 -1.11 2.47 -11.60
C VAL A 101 -1.05 2.06 -13.07
N LYS A 102 0.11 2.31 -13.70
CA LYS A 102 0.41 1.84 -15.06
C LYS A 102 0.78 0.35 -15.05
N PRO A 103 0.46 -0.42 -16.11
CA PRO A 103 0.77 -1.84 -16.20
C PRO A 103 2.30 -2.09 -16.15
N CYS A 104 2.70 -3.29 -15.77
CA CYS A 104 4.09 -3.74 -15.88
C CYS A 104 4.14 -5.23 -16.19
N ASN A 105 4.96 -5.64 -17.15
CA ASN A 105 4.94 -7.01 -17.68
C ASN A 105 5.92 -7.96 -16.96
N ASN A 106 6.64 -7.48 -15.94
CA ASN A 106 7.72 -8.24 -15.30
C ASN A 106 7.22 -9.09 -14.11
N SER A 107 6.08 -9.77 -14.24
CA SER A 107 5.50 -10.59 -13.18
C SER A 107 4.81 -11.83 -13.76
N THR A 108 4.65 -12.89 -12.95
CA THR A 108 4.01 -14.15 -13.35
C THR A 108 2.56 -13.98 -13.84
N TYR A 109 1.79 -13.10 -13.20
CA TYR A 109 0.38 -12.84 -13.55
C TYR A 109 0.13 -11.33 -13.72
N PRO A 110 0.63 -10.72 -14.80
CA PRO A 110 0.56 -9.28 -14.99
C PRO A 110 -0.86 -8.84 -15.36
N LEU A 111 -1.25 -7.65 -14.90
CA LEU A 111 -2.42 -6.94 -15.43
C LEU A 111 -1.96 -5.91 -16.45
N SER A 112 -2.67 -5.83 -17.57
CA SER A 112 -2.24 -5.10 -18.78
C SER A 112 -2.85 -3.70 -18.92
N GLY A 113 -3.90 -3.38 -18.18
CA GLY A 113 -4.55 -2.07 -18.21
C GLY A 113 -3.89 -1.03 -17.31
N ASN A 114 -4.29 0.23 -17.45
CA ASN A 114 -4.17 1.19 -16.35
C ASN A 114 -5.28 0.88 -15.35
N SER A 115 -4.95 0.76 -14.06
CA SER A 115 -5.96 0.46 -13.04
C SER A 115 -6.04 1.55 -11.99
N LYS A 116 -7.25 1.72 -11.47
CA LYS A 116 -7.48 2.47 -10.22
C LYS A 116 -7.29 1.52 -9.04
N TRP A 117 -6.58 1.95 -8.00
CA TRP A 117 -6.42 1.18 -6.77
C TRP A 117 -6.77 2.03 -5.56
N TRP A 118 -7.17 1.38 -4.46
CA TRP A 118 -7.50 2.05 -3.22
C TRP A 118 -7.30 1.16 -1.99
N ILE A 119 -7.04 1.81 -0.85
CA ILE A 119 -6.96 1.22 0.49
C ILE A 119 -7.82 2.06 1.42
N SER A 120 -8.78 1.44 2.10
CA SER A 120 -9.70 2.07 3.05
C SER A 120 -9.44 1.58 4.48
N PHE A 121 -9.32 2.52 5.41
CA PHE A 121 -8.91 2.29 6.79
C PHE A 121 -10.14 2.20 7.70
N HIS A 122 -10.52 0.99 8.10
CA HIS A 122 -11.72 0.75 8.93
C HIS A 122 -11.44 0.45 10.41
N LYS A 123 -10.17 0.30 10.80
CA LYS A 123 -9.75 0.00 12.17
C LYS A 123 -8.60 0.91 12.58
N GLY A 124 -8.79 1.61 13.70
CA GLY A 124 -7.83 2.62 14.19
C GLY A 124 -7.76 3.85 13.27
N GLY A 125 -7.01 4.88 13.67
CA GLY A 125 -6.65 5.93 12.71
C GLY A 125 -5.56 5.49 11.74
N CYS A 126 -5.24 6.37 10.79
CA CYS A 126 -4.40 6.06 9.63
C CYS A 126 -3.29 7.09 9.39
N ALA A 127 -3.09 8.03 10.32
CA ALA A 127 -2.15 9.12 10.15
C ALA A 127 -0.71 8.61 9.98
N THR A 128 -0.31 7.59 10.75
CA THR A 128 1.03 6.98 10.66
C THR A 128 1.19 6.27 9.32
N PHE A 129 0.15 5.55 8.87
CA PHE A 129 0.16 4.91 7.56
C PHE A 129 0.35 5.94 6.44
N VAL A 130 -0.53 6.94 6.40
CA VAL A 130 -0.58 7.91 5.30
C VAL A 130 0.72 8.71 5.23
N ARG A 131 1.19 9.26 6.35
CA ARG A 131 2.44 10.05 6.39
C ARG A 131 3.64 9.22 5.91
N SER A 132 3.76 7.99 6.39
CA SER A 132 4.86 7.10 6.00
C SER A 132 4.74 6.69 4.53
N PHE A 133 3.54 6.36 4.07
CA PHE A 133 3.30 5.96 2.68
C PHE A 133 3.69 7.05 1.69
N TYR A 134 3.31 8.31 1.93
CA TYR A 134 3.71 9.42 1.05
C TYR A 134 5.23 9.56 0.97
N LYS A 135 5.96 9.46 2.09
CA LYS A 135 7.43 9.50 2.08
C LYS A 135 8.04 8.37 1.25
N ILE A 136 7.50 7.15 1.40
CA ILE A 136 7.97 5.97 0.66
C ILE A 136 7.66 6.12 -0.83
N TYR A 137 6.44 6.54 -1.18
CA TYR A 137 6.00 6.78 -2.54
C TYR A 137 6.88 7.83 -3.24
N LEU A 138 7.11 8.96 -2.58
CA LEU A 138 7.98 10.02 -3.10
C LEU A 138 9.40 9.50 -3.32
N LYS A 139 9.99 8.80 -2.34
CA LYS A 139 11.32 8.20 -2.51
C LYS A 139 11.38 7.19 -3.65
N ALA A 140 10.36 6.36 -3.83
CA ALA A 140 10.28 5.38 -4.91
C ALA A 140 10.02 6.00 -6.29
N THR A 141 9.59 7.26 -6.34
CA THR A 141 9.34 8.03 -7.57
C THR A 141 10.39 9.12 -7.80
N LYS A 142 11.35 9.35 -6.90
CA LYS A 142 12.36 10.42 -6.99
C LYS A 142 13.32 10.36 -8.19
N ASP A 143 13.33 9.28 -8.98
CA ASP A 143 13.90 9.35 -10.34
C ASP A 143 13.09 10.29 -11.27
N SER A 144 11.98 10.86 -10.79
CA SER A 144 11.08 11.79 -11.50
C SER A 144 10.73 13.09 -10.73
N ILE A 145 11.28 13.32 -9.54
CA ILE A 145 11.00 14.53 -8.73
C ILE A 145 12.32 15.09 -8.17
N THR A 146 12.72 16.27 -8.63
CA THR A 146 13.89 17.03 -8.16
C THR A 146 13.75 17.37 -6.67
N GLU A 147 14.87 17.36 -5.92
CA GLU A 147 14.87 17.61 -4.47
C GLU A 147 14.28 18.98 -4.05
N GLU A 148 14.19 19.93 -4.99
CA GLU A 148 13.55 21.24 -4.83
C GLU A 148 12.03 21.18 -4.59
N ASP A 149 11.32 20.14 -5.06
CA ASP A 149 9.85 20.03 -4.88
C ASP A 149 9.43 19.52 -3.50
N LEU A 150 10.38 19.04 -2.70
CA LEU A 150 10.11 18.35 -1.43
C LEU A 150 10.56 19.12 -0.19
N GLY A 151 11.42 20.11 -0.36
CA GLY A 151 11.93 20.93 0.72
C GLY A 151 11.32 22.33 0.66
N ASP A 152 10.14 22.52 1.24
CA ASP A 152 9.86 23.73 2.06
C ASP A 152 8.40 23.85 2.55
N GLU A 153 7.39 23.27 1.89
CA GLU A 153 6.00 23.52 2.30
C GLU A 153 5.46 22.58 3.39
N TYR A 154 5.89 21.31 3.42
CA TYR A 154 5.32 20.32 4.35
C TYR A 154 5.96 20.39 5.76
N ASP A 155 7.26 20.69 5.86
CA ASP A 155 7.95 20.82 7.16
C ASP A 155 7.70 22.19 7.83
N ARG A 156 7.45 23.26 7.07
CA ARG A 156 7.16 24.58 7.65
C ARG A 156 5.79 24.67 8.32
N ARG A 157 4.77 23.91 7.89
CA ARG A 157 3.44 23.95 8.52
C ARG A 157 3.28 23.08 9.78
N ASN A 158 4.24 22.22 10.11
CA ASN A 158 4.14 21.27 11.23
C ASN A 158 5.26 21.39 12.27
N SER A 159 5.98 22.52 12.29
CA SER A 159 7.02 22.84 13.28
C SER A 159 6.46 23.20 14.67
N SER A 160 5.45 22.47 15.14
CA SER A 160 5.02 22.42 16.53
C SER A 160 5.09 20.96 16.99
N ASN A 161 6.17 20.66 17.70
CA ASN A 161 6.59 19.37 18.26
C ASN A 161 5.60 18.74 19.24
N ILE A 162 4.40 18.34 18.78
CA ILE A 162 3.57 17.30 19.40
C ILE A 162 2.81 16.61 18.25
N ALA A 163 3.49 15.73 17.50
CA ALA A 163 2.77 14.82 16.62
C ALA A 163 1.97 13.88 17.52
N TYR A 164 0.64 14.00 17.52
CA TYR A 164 -0.23 13.04 18.19
C TYR A 164 0.04 11.66 17.59
N ILE A 165 0.83 10.85 18.30
CA ILE A 165 1.00 9.43 17.99
C ILE A 165 -0.35 8.79 18.26
N ASP A 166 -1.06 8.46 17.18
CA ASP A 166 -2.31 7.73 17.28
C ASP A 166 -2.01 6.30 17.74
N LYS A 167 -2.17 6.05 19.04
CA LYS A 167 -2.00 4.73 19.65
C LYS A 167 -2.96 3.69 19.09
N THR A 168 -4.03 4.11 18.41
CA THR A 168 -4.99 3.19 17.79
C THR A 168 -4.59 2.81 16.37
N ASP A 169 -3.62 3.50 15.75
CA ASP A 169 -3.15 3.21 14.41
C ASP A 169 -2.38 1.87 14.39
N PRO A 170 -2.91 0.80 13.75
CA PRO A 170 -2.29 -0.52 13.73
C PRO A 170 -1.11 -0.64 12.75
N THR A 171 -0.58 0.46 12.24
CA THR A 171 0.57 0.46 11.34
C THR A 171 1.86 0.11 12.07
N VAL A 172 2.59 -0.84 11.48
CA VAL A 172 3.93 -1.25 11.92
C VAL A 172 4.95 -0.66 10.95
N ILE A 173 5.98 -0.01 11.46
CA ILE A 173 7.13 0.47 10.70
C ILE A 173 8.30 -0.47 10.94
N TYR A 174 8.94 -0.91 9.87
CA TYR A 174 10.13 -1.76 9.93
C TYR A 174 11.36 -0.87 9.82
N ILE A 175 12.29 -1.02 10.78
CA ILE A 175 13.57 -0.32 10.78
C ILE A 175 14.60 -1.28 10.18
N GLN A 176 15.35 -0.80 9.19
CA GLN A 176 16.54 -1.50 8.73
C GLN A 176 17.70 -1.11 9.65
N GLU A 177 18.29 -2.10 10.31
CA GLU A 177 19.58 -1.96 10.99
C GLU A 177 20.73 -2.18 10.01
#